data_AF-A0A6P1E559-F1
#
_entry.id   AF-A0A6P1E559-F1
#
_cell.length_a   1.000
_cell.length_b   1.000
_cell.length_c   1.000
_cell.angle_alpha   90.00
_cell.angle_beta   90.00
_cell.angle_gamma   90.00
#
_symmetry.space_group_name_H-M   'P 1'
#
loop_
_entity.id
_entity.type
_entity.pdbx_description
1 polymer ?
#
loop_
_entity_poly.entity_id
_entity_poly.type
_entity_poly.pdbx_seq_one_letter_code
_entity_poly.pdbx_strand_id
1 'polypeptide(L)'
;MVKRETDRDVIAELADNNLITGTTAGDYLVRKQRGGLQGKKDTALHAWEKFAHKGSRVNLALVNQLTLIFKNGEKLVFDSKDVSFLILEKDLDNPTLLTGFVLVLNRELSVQANHYFVGGRDAFEHLKKVQDVIDIELTDSQNNTSRHIVHWSPISDPLVENVNQRFVDIDDALFLYTVSKQRYSMVDAVKAALYTENFNAIIKEFRSKRPESSLTDSRHEFTVQLEEMLQAVSTDQSQVQRRLEDELLVGKVHTDSDQTFFDHWEPVLYHLKSKEKFLGIDLLSYDVLMMMNVVIPEGDFWKGFTWLLWEISRYGIKTEERQKAIDNAKQKLQEQTDQISEFTKSTQRMRDFISWYVNNHLSDPTLPDFVEKYWPLTKGRKEKFWNNGGHAFVMEQNPKLLNEFMANFGADYYQFKDVDTD
;
A
#
# COMPACT_ATOMS: atom_id res chain seq x y z
N MET A 1 16.98 -17.89 31.22
CA MET A 1 16.38 -18.34 29.94
C MET A 1 14.87 -18.19 30.08
N VAL A 2 14.28 -17.14 29.51
CA VAL A 2 12.82 -16.98 29.50
C VAL A 2 12.28 -17.95 28.46
N LYS A 3 11.49 -18.92 28.90
CA LYS A 3 10.85 -19.90 28.02
C LYS A 3 9.91 -19.12 27.10
N ARG A 4 10.08 -19.19 25.78
CA ARG A 4 9.09 -18.63 24.86
C ARG A 4 7.82 -19.45 25.03
N GLU A 5 6.74 -18.81 25.46
CA GLU A 5 5.42 -19.43 25.52
C GLU A 5 5.04 -19.91 24.12
N THR A 6 4.47 -21.10 24.03
CA THR A 6 3.91 -21.60 22.77
C THR A 6 2.48 -21.09 22.63
N ASP A 7 1.97 -21.05 21.40
CA ASP A 7 0.55 -20.70 21.14
C ASP A 7 -0.43 -21.55 21.95
N ARG A 8 -0.07 -22.81 22.21
CA ARG A 8 -0.84 -23.70 23.06
C ARG A 8 -0.87 -23.23 24.52
N ASP A 9 0.26 -22.74 25.04
CA ASP A 9 0.35 -22.24 26.42
C ASP A 9 -0.49 -20.96 26.57
N VAL A 10 -0.44 -20.08 25.57
CA VAL A 10 -1.18 -18.80 25.54
C VAL A 10 -2.70 -19.00 25.48
N ILE A 11 -3.18 -19.97 24.69
CA ILE A 11 -4.62 -20.28 24.64
C ILE A 11 -5.07 -21.07 25.87
N ALA A 12 -4.22 -21.96 26.41
CA ALA A 12 -4.51 -22.69 27.64
C ALA A 12 -4.72 -21.73 28.82
N GLU A 13 -3.99 -20.62 28.89
CA GLU A 13 -4.18 -19.61 29.94
C GLU A 13 -5.63 -19.08 29.98
N LEU A 14 -6.27 -18.84 28.83
CA LEU A 14 -7.68 -18.41 28.81
C LEU A 14 -8.61 -19.52 29.35
N ALA A 15 -8.32 -20.78 29.03
CA ALA A 15 -9.11 -21.91 29.51
C ALA A 15 -8.92 -22.17 31.01
N ASP A 16 -7.69 -22.07 31.51
CA ASP A 16 -7.35 -22.26 32.93
C ASP A 16 -7.97 -21.19 33.82
N ASN A 17 -8.22 -19.99 33.27
CA ASN A 17 -8.96 -18.91 33.93
C ASN A 17 -10.48 -18.99 33.72
N ASN A 18 -10.99 -20.09 33.15
CA ASN A 18 -12.41 -20.30 32.82
C ASN A 18 -13.03 -19.18 31.96
N LEU A 19 -12.24 -18.58 31.07
CA LEU A 19 -12.72 -17.54 30.15
C LEU A 19 -13.25 -18.13 28.84
N ILE A 20 -12.66 -19.25 28.42
CA ILE A 20 -13.12 -20.02 27.27
C ILE A 20 -13.20 -21.49 27.66
N THR A 21 -14.07 -22.24 26.98
CA THR A 21 -14.17 -23.68 27.22
C THR A 21 -12.96 -24.43 26.62
N GLY A 22 -12.62 -25.58 27.20
CA GLY A 22 -11.60 -26.47 26.63
C GLY A 22 -11.93 -26.93 25.20
N THR A 23 -13.22 -27.02 24.85
CA THR A 23 -13.68 -27.29 23.48
C THR A 23 -13.35 -26.14 22.54
N THR A 24 -13.67 -24.89 22.91
CA THR A 24 -13.34 -23.70 22.11
C THR A 24 -11.82 -23.58 21.90
N ALA A 25 -11.04 -23.79 22.95
CA ALA A 25 -9.57 -23.81 22.87
C ALA A 25 -9.06 -24.91 21.92
N GLY A 26 -9.58 -26.13 22.04
CA GLY A 26 -9.21 -27.26 21.20
C GLY A 26 -9.55 -27.06 19.73
N ASP A 27 -10.79 -26.63 19.45
CA ASP A 27 -11.26 -26.36 18.08
C ASP A 27 -10.43 -25.27 17.40
N TYR A 28 -10.12 -24.20 18.13
CA TYR A 28 -9.28 -23.12 17.62
C TYR A 28 -7.90 -23.63 17.22
N LEU A 29 -7.22 -24.37 18.10
CA LEU A 29 -5.88 -24.90 17.84
C LEU A 29 -5.88 -25.87 16.63
N VAL A 30 -6.90 -26.72 16.51
CA VAL A 30 -7.05 -27.63 15.36
C VAL A 30 -7.30 -26.86 14.06
N ARG A 31 -8.20 -25.86 14.05
CA ARG A 31 -8.47 -25.04 12.86
C ARG A 31 -7.26 -24.22 12.44
N LYS A 32 -6.53 -23.65 13.40
CA LYS A 32 -5.29 -22.91 13.16
C LYS A 32 -4.24 -23.78 12.47
N GLN A 33 -4.01 -25.00 12.95
CA GLN A 33 -3.09 -25.95 12.32
C GLN A 33 -3.48 -26.29 10.87
N ARG A 34 -4.77 -26.25 10.55
CA ARG A 34 -5.30 -26.49 9.20
C ARG A 34 -5.38 -25.21 8.35
N GLY A 35 -4.98 -24.06 8.86
CA GLY A 35 -5.09 -22.76 8.18
C GLY A 35 -6.53 -22.28 7.96
N GLY A 36 -7.51 -22.87 8.65
CA GLY A 36 -8.94 -22.66 8.42
C GLY A 36 -9.59 -21.71 9.43
N LEU A 37 -8.88 -20.71 9.92
CA LEU A 37 -9.44 -19.74 10.88
C LEU A 37 -10.61 -19.00 10.22
N GLN A 38 -11.80 -19.14 10.79
CA GLN A 38 -13.03 -18.54 10.25
C GLN A 38 -13.92 -18.01 11.37
N GLY A 39 -14.49 -16.83 11.12
CA GLY A 39 -15.45 -16.20 12.03
C GLY A 39 -14.81 -15.36 13.14
N LYS A 40 -15.66 -14.63 13.85
CA LYS A 40 -15.25 -13.58 14.80
C LYS A 40 -14.46 -14.13 16.01
N LYS A 41 -14.80 -15.34 16.48
CA LYS A 41 -14.14 -15.99 17.63
C LYS A 41 -12.68 -16.34 17.31
N ASP A 42 -12.45 -16.97 16.17
CA ASP A 42 -11.11 -17.35 15.72
C ASP A 42 -10.20 -16.11 15.53
N THR A 43 -10.74 -15.01 14.98
CA THR A 43 -10.01 -13.74 14.84
C THR A 43 -9.63 -13.13 16.20
N ALA A 44 -10.54 -13.17 17.18
CA ALA A 44 -10.29 -12.64 18.52
C ALA A 44 -9.25 -13.47 19.28
N LEU A 45 -9.30 -14.80 19.19
CA LEU A 45 -8.29 -15.69 19.78
C LEU A 45 -6.93 -15.51 19.09
N HIS A 46 -6.91 -15.30 17.78
CA HIS A 46 -5.68 -14.99 17.07
C HIS A 46 -5.10 -13.62 17.45
N ALA A 47 -5.96 -12.61 17.66
CA ALA A 47 -5.53 -11.33 18.20
C ALA A 47 -4.91 -11.53 19.59
N TRP A 48 -5.60 -12.23 20.50
CA TRP A 48 -5.08 -12.58 21.82
C TRP A 48 -3.66 -13.17 21.75
N GLU A 49 -3.42 -14.18 20.93
CA GLU A 49 -2.08 -14.75 20.75
C GLU A 49 -1.05 -13.71 20.28
N LYS A 50 -1.39 -12.93 19.26
CA LYS A 50 -0.50 -11.87 18.75
C LYS A 50 -0.08 -10.94 19.88
N PHE A 51 -1.03 -10.50 20.70
CA PHE A 51 -0.80 -9.57 21.79
C PHE A 51 -0.08 -10.22 22.96
N ALA A 52 -0.39 -11.46 23.33
CA ALA A 52 0.34 -12.18 24.38
C ALA A 52 1.84 -12.31 24.05
N HIS A 53 2.19 -12.52 22.77
CA HIS A 53 3.58 -12.66 22.34
C HIS A 53 4.34 -11.34 22.18
N LYS A 54 3.65 -10.25 21.79
CA LYS A 54 4.31 -8.99 21.38
C LYS A 54 3.96 -7.77 22.23
N GLY A 55 2.83 -7.81 22.93
CA GLY A 55 2.33 -6.71 23.73
C GLY A 55 2.91 -6.69 25.14
N SER A 56 2.69 -5.58 25.83
CA SER A 56 3.01 -5.39 27.24
C SER A 56 1.79 -5.73 28.08
N ARG A 57 1.84 -6.87 28.79
CA ARG A 57 0.80 -7.26 29.74
C ARG A 57 0.80 -6.33 30.94
N VAL A 58 -0.37 -5.80 31.27
CA VAL A 58 -0.55 -4.93 32.44
C VAL A 58 -0.68 -5.80 33.69
N ASN A 59 0.07 -5.46 34.74
CA ASN A 59 -0.10 -6.10 36.03
C ASN A 59 -1.31 -5.51 36.74
N LEU A 60 -2.46 -6.16 36.59
CA LEU A 60 -3.74 -5.70 37.15
C LEU A 60 -3.73 -5.64 38.67
N ALA A 61 -2.84 -6.34 39.37
CA ALA A 61 -2.70 -6.24 40.83
C ALA A 61 -2.17 -4.87 41.31
N LEU A 62 -1.56 -4.09 40.41
CA LEU A 62 -1.07 -2.72 40.70
C LEU A 62 -2.07 -1.65 40.25
N VAL A 63 -3.14 -2.04 39.58
CA VAL A 63 -4.17 -1.16 39.06
C VAL A 63 -5.37 -1.26 40.00
N ASN A 64 -5.91 -0.13 40.44
CA ASN A 64 -7.18 -0.09 41.15
C ASN A 64 -8.34 -0.03 40.17
N GLN A 65 -8.19 0.77 39.11
CA GLN A 65 -9.26 1.12 38.20
C GLN A 65 -8.77 1.23 36.76
N LEU A 66 -9.56 0.71 35.83
CA LEU A 66 -9.40 0.88 34.39
C LEU A 66 -10.56 1.71 33.87
N THR A 67 -10.28 2.76 33.11
CA THR A 67 -11.30 3.59 32.47
C THR A 67 -11.13 3.57 30.96
N LEU A 68 -12.18 3.19 30.24
CA LEU A 68 -12.30 3.38 28.79
C LEU A 68 -12.99 4.72 28.54
N ILE A 69 -12.39 5.55 27.68
CA ILE A 69 -12.97 6.82 27.25
C ILE A 69 -13.41 6.68 25.79
N PHE A 70 -14.66 7.03 25.53
CA PHE A 70 -15.28 6.97 24.20
C PHE A 70 -15.21 8.31 23.49
N LYS A 71 -15.43 8.30 22.17
CA LYS A 71 -15.30 9.51 21.34
C LYS A 71 -16.30 10.60 21.70
N ASN A 72 -17.49 10.21 22.16
CA ASN A 72 -18.51 11.14 22.66
C ASN A 72 -18.19 11.74 24.04
N GLY A 73 -17.05 11.36 24.65
CA GLY A 73 -16.60 11.83 25.96
C GLY A 73 -17.12 11.01 27.14
N GLU A 74 -17.97 10.01 26.90
CA GLU A 74 -18.46 9.10 27.93
C GLU A 74 -17.33 8.21 28.44
N LYS A 75 -17.48 7.76 29.69
CA LYS A 75 -16.47 6.94 30.37
C LYS A 75 -17.09 5.69 30.94
N LEU A 76 -16.45 4.55 30.69
CA LEU A 76 -16.77 3.28 31.31
C LEU A 76 -15.64 2.86 32.22
N VAL A 77 -15.99 2.68 33.49
CA VAL A 77 -15.05 2.45 34.58
C VAL A 77 -15.19 1.01 35.08
N PHE A 78 -14.07 0.32 35.19
CA PHE A 78 -13.94 -1.05 35.69
C PHE A 78 -13.06 -1.07 36.94
N ASP A 79 -13.45 -1.83 37.95
CA ASP A 79 -12.49 -2.23 38.99
C ASP A 79 -11.52 -3.25 38.38
N SER A 80 -10.26 -3.25 38.82
CA SER A 80 -9.26 -4.17 38.26
C SER A 80 -9.59 -5.65 38.41
N LYS A 81 -10.37 -6.02 39.44
CA LYS A 81 -10.86 -7.39 39.67
C LYS A 81 -11.83 -7.88 38.59
N ASP A 82 -12.49 -6.97 37.87
CA ASP A 82 -13.48 -7.30 36.83
C ASP A 82 -12.80 -7.49 35.46
N VAL A 83 -11.53 -7.10 35.37
CA VAL A 83 -10.68 -7.28 34.20
C VAL A 83 -9.86 -8.55 34.38
N SER A 84 -9.97 -9.49 33.46
CA SER A 84 -9.15 -10.69 33.50
C SER A 84 -7.77 -10.45 32.89
N PHE A 85 -7.74 -9.75 31.76
CA PHE A 85 -6.50 -9.44 31.05
C PHE A 85 -6.55 -8.07 30.39
N LEU A 86 -5.44 -7.35 30.46
CA LEU A 86 -5.17 -6.20 29.61
C LEU A 86 -3.75 -6.32 29.05
N ILE A 87 -3.64 -6.23 27.74
CA ILE A 87 -2.37 -6.22 27.01
C ILE A 87 -2.34 -5.01 26.09
N LEU A 88 -1.28 -4.22 26.19
CA LEU A 88 -1.09 -2.98 25.45
C LEU A 88 0.08 -3.12 24.47
N GLU A 89 -0.14 -2.85 23.18
CA GLU A 89 0.92 -2.70 22.18
C GLU A 89 1.16 -1.20 21.98
N LYS A 90 2.26 -0.70 22.56
CA LYS A 90 2.63 0.72 22.53
C LYS A 90 3.42 1.04 21.27
N ASP A 91 3.24 2.26 20.77
CA ASP A 91 4.13 2.80 19.75
C ASP A 91 5.56 2.92 20.30
N LEU A 92 6.56 2.65 19.45
CA LEU A 92 7.98 2.63 19.86
C LEU A 92 8.49 4.03 20.17
N ASP A 93 8.03 5.04 19.44
CA ASP A 93 8.49 6.42 19.55
C ASP A 93 7.63 7.22 20.55
N ASN A 94 6.35 6.84 20.72
CA ASN A 94 5.45 7.43 21.70
C ASN A 94 4.74 6.38 22.58
N PRO A 95 5.27 6.07 23.78
CA PRO A 95 4.67 5.08 24.69
C PRO A 95 3.26 5.41 25.22
N THR A 96 2.77 6.64 25.01
CA THR A 96 1.38 7.02 25.33
C THR A 96 0.41 6.63 24.23
N LEU A 97 0.88 6.39 23.00
CA LEU A 97 0.07 5.95 21.87
C LEU A 97 0.06 4.41 21.79
N LEU A 98 -1.12 3.83 21.62
CA LEU A 98 -1.33 2.39 21.44
C LEU A 98 -1.54 2.07 19.97
N THR A 99 -0.64 1.29 19.39
CA THR A 99 -0.82 0.69 18.06
C THR A 99 -1.73 -0.54 18.12
N GLY A 100 -2.02 -1.05 19.33
CA GLY A 100 -2.94 -2.15 19.53
C GLY A 100 -3.25 -2.39 21.01
N PHE A 101 -4.34 -3.08 21.30
CA PHE A 101 -4.64 -3.58 22.65
C PHE A 101 -5.58 -4.78 22.59
N VAL A 102 -5.56 -5.57 23.66
CA VAL A 102 -6.59 -6.57 23.98
C VAL A 102 -6.98 -6.41 25.43
N LEU A 103 -8.29 -6.25 25.66
CA LEU A 103 -8.94 -6.28 26.95
C LEU A 103 -9.86 -7.51 26.98
N VAL A 104 -9.66 -8.36 27.98
CA VAL A 104 -10.51 -9.53 28.23
C VAL A 104 -11.22 -9.34 29.57
N LEU A 105 -12.54 -9.32 29.51
CA LEU A 105 -13.39 -9.24 30.69
C LEU A 105 -14.05 -10.60 30.93
N ASN A 106 -14.07 -11.06 32.18
CA ASN A 106 -14.89 -12.21 32.55
C ASN A 106 -16.36 -11.77 32.55
N ARG A 107 -17.22 -12.47 31.83
CA ARG A 107 -18.62 -12.12 31.63
C ARG A 107 -19.44 -12.18 32.92
N GLU A 108 -19.20 -13.17 33.78
CA GLU A 108 -19.91 -13.29 35.05
C GLU A 108 -19.58 -12.11 35.97
N LEU A 109 -18.29 -11.76 36.07
CA LEU A 109 -17.84 -10.58 36.83
C LEU A 109 -18.34 -9.29 36.19
N SER A 110 -18.36 -9.22 34.85
CA SER A 110 -18.85 -8.05 34.10
C SER A 110 -20.34 -7.78 34.30
N VAL A 111 -21.15 -8.83 34.51
CA VAL A 111 -22.59 -8.67 34.76
C VAL A 111 -22.87 -8.32 36.22
N GLN A 112 -22.03 -8.78 37.15
CA GLN A 112 -22.19 -8.57 38.59
C GLN A 112 -21.58 -7.26 39.09
N ALA A 113 -20.59 -6.71 38.39
CA ALA A 113 -19.93 -5.49 38.80
C ALA A 113 -20.75 -4.24 38.47
N ASN A 114 -20.74 -3.29 39.42
CA ASN A 114 -21.31 -1.96 39.25
C ASN A 114 -20.42 -1.14 38.31
N HIS A 115 -20.53 -1.38 37.01
CA HIS A 115 -19.88 -0.55 36.03
C HIS A 115 -20.54 0.82 36.03
N TYR A 116 -19.74 1.85 36.28
CA TYR A 116 -20.24 3.21 36.26
C TYR A 116 -20.03 3.78 34.87
N PHE A 117 -21.15 4.11 34.22
CA PHE A 117 -21.16 4.94 33.03
C PHE A 117 -21.44 6.38 33.40
N VAL A 118 -20.43 7.22 33.27
CA VAL A 118 -20.60 8.65 33.48
C VAL A 118 -21.23 9.22 32.20
N GLY A 119 -22.57 9.22 32.10
CA GLY A 119 -23.29 9.71 30.90
C GLY A 119 -24.75 9.25 30.75
N GLY A 120 -25.10 8.03 31.19
CA GLY A 120 -26.46 7.47 31.14
C GLY A 120 -26.79 6.53 29.95
N ARG A 121 -27.60 5.50 30.24
CA ARG A 121 -27.96 4.26 29.49
C ARG A 121 -26.80 3.32 29.10
N ASP A 122 -26.89 2.10 29.66
CA ASP A 122 -26.16 0.84 29.43
C ASP A 122 -24.88 0.91 28.56
N ALA A 123 -23.77 1.38 29.15
CA ALA A 123 -22.44 1.47 28.53
C ALA A 123 -21.97 0.20 27.82
N PHE A 124 -22.40 -0.94 28.35
CA PHE A 124 -22.03 -2.24 27.84
C PHE A 124 -22.74 -2.54 26.51
N GLU A 125 -23.96 -2.02 26.35
CA GLU A 125 -24.66 -2.01 25.06
C GLU A 125 -23.97 -1.06 24.08
N HIS A 126 -23.41 0.06 24.53
CA HIS A 126 -22.61 0.94 23.68
C HIS A 126 -21.33 0.23 23.20
N LEU A 127 -20.55 -0.38 24.10
CA LEU A 127 -19.38 -1.20 23.74
C LEU A 127 -19.69 -2.27 22.67
N LYS A 128 -20.85 -2.91 22.78
CA LYS A 128 -21.32 -3.92 21.82
C LYS A 128 -21.74 -3.34 20.48
N LYS A 129 -22.20 -2.08 20.45
CA LYS A 129 -22.80 -1.45 19.27
C LYS A 129 -21.85 -0.52 18.53
N VAL A 130 -20.97 0.18 19.24
CA VAL A 130 -20.11 1.23 18.69
C VAL A 130 -18.68 0.99 19.17
N GLN A 131 -17.75 0.94 18.22
CA GLN A 131 -16.34 0.69 18.47
C GLN A 131 -15.54 2.00 18.44
N ASP A 132 -15.74 2.86 19.43
CA ASP A 132 -15.24 4.24 19.43
C ASP A 132 -14.38 4.60 20.65
N VAL A 133 -13.68 3.63 21.26
CA VAL A 133 -12.73 3.92 22.35
C VAL A 133 -11.58 4.78 21.82
N ILE A 134 -11.29 5.90 22.49
CA ILE A 134 -10.20 6.82 22.13
C ILE A 134 -9.05 6.78 23.14
N ASP A 135 -9.32 6.44 24.39
CA ASP A 135 -8.29 6.33 25.43
C ASP A 135 -8.58 5.19 26.40
N ILE A 136 -7.51 4.64 26.98
CA ILE A 136 -7.50 3.75 28.12
C ILE A 136 -6.70 4.43 29.24
N GLU A 137 -7.34 4.68 30.37
CA GLU A 137 -6.70 5.20 31.58
C GLU A 137 -6.57 4.08 32.61
N LEU A 138 -5.40 4.00 33.24
CA LEU A 138 -5.13 3.09 34.35
C LEU A 138 -4.80 3.91 35.58
N THR A 139 -5.56 3.71 36.65
CA THR A 139 -5.34 4.39 37.93
C THR A 139 -4.78 3.39 38.94
N ASP A 140 -3.62 3.69 39.51
CA ASP A 140 -2.94 2.83 40.47
C ASP A 140 -3.48 2.99 41.92
N SER A 141 -2.89 2.24 42.86
CA SER A 141 -3.25 2.30 44.27
C SER A 141 -2.98 3.63 44.97
N GLN A 142 -2.17 4.49 44.36
CA GLN A 142 -1.82 5.83 44.85
C GLN A 142 -2.64 6.94 44.16
N ASN A 143 -3.64 6.58 43.35
CA ASN A 143 -4.41 7.48 42.49
C ASN A 143 -3.59 8.20 41.41
N ASN A 144 -2.45 7.64 40.99
CA ASN A 144 -1.77 8.12 39.79
C ASN A 144 -2.46 7.52 38.56
N THR A 145 -2.77 8.38 37.58
CA THR A 145 -3.41 7.95 36.32
C THR A 145 -2.41 7.97 35.18
N SER A 146 -2.22 6.81 34.54
CA SER A 146 -1.52 6.72 33.25
C SER A 146 -2.53 6.65 32.11
N ARG A 147 -2.41 7.57 31.15
CA ARG A 147 -3.28 7.63 29.97
C ARG A 147 -2.60 7.00 28.76
N HIS A 148 -3.38 6.22 28.02
CA HIS A 148 -2.97 5.56 26.78
C HIS A 148 -3.96 5.88 25.66
N ILE A 149 -3.52 6.62 24.65
CA ILE A 149 -4.31 7.04 23.49
C ILE A 149 -4.40 5.86 22.51
N VAL A 150 -5.61 5.50 22.09
CA VAL A 150 -5.82 4.42 21.12
C VAL A 150 -5.61 4.96 19.70
N HIS A 151 -4.72 4.34 18.92
CA HIS A 151 -4.55 4.71 17.52
C HIS A 151 -5.80 4.35 16.70
N TRP A 152 -6.37 5.35 16.03
CA TRP A 152 -7.52 5.17 15.14
C TRP A 152 -7.07 4.80 13.73
N SER A 153 -7.80 3.87 13.09
CA SER A 153 -7.53 3.61 11.68
C SER A 153 -7.78 4.89 10.88
N PRO A 154 -6.86 5.34 10.01
CA PRO A 154 -7.07 6.52 9.17
C PRO A 154 -8.31 6.40 8.27
N ILE A 155 -8.70 5.19 7.89
CA ILE A 155 -9.90 4.93 7.08
C ILE A 155 -11.20 4.84 7.90
N SER A 156 -11.14 5.05 9.22
CA SER A 156 -12.35 5.11 10.05
C SER A 156 -13.15 6.35 9.69
N ASP A 157 -14.48 6.28 9.82
CA ASP A 157 -15.27 7.51 9.91
C ASP A 157 -14.89 8.21 11.22
N PRO A 158 -14.30 9.42 11.16
CA PRO A 158 -13.89 10.11 12.38
C PRO A 158 -15.05 10.43 13.33
N LEU A 159 -16.31 10.32 12.89
CA LEU A 159 -17.48 10.66 13.69
C LEU A 159 -18.23 9.45 14.25
N VAL A 160 -17.91 8.22 13.83
CA VAL A 160 -18.75 7.04 14.12
C VAL A 160 -17.98 5.94 14.86
N GLU A 161 -17.09 5.22 14.17
CA GLU A 161 -16.44 4.03 14.74
C GLU A 161 -15.03 3.83 14.19
N ASN A 162 -14.17 3.23 15.00
CA ASN A 162 -12.84 2.80 14.61
C ASN A 162 -12.90 1.40 14.01
N VAL A 163 -12.65 1.29 12.71
CA VAL A 163 -12.77 0.01 11.97
C VAL A 163 -11.76 -1.07 12.41
N ASN A 164 -10.73 -0.68 13.17
CA ASN A 164 -9.75 -1.60 13.75
C ASN A 164 -10.18 -2.16 15.11
N GLN A 165 -11.10 -1.49 15.80
CA GLN A 165 -11.66 -1.96 17.05
C GLN A 165 -12.74 -3.01 16.79
N ARG A 166 -12.74 -4.05 17.61
CA ARG A 166 -13.65 -5.18 17.52
C ARG A 166 -14.07 -5.63 18.90
N PHE A 167 -15.29 -6.11 18.96
CA PHE A 167 -15.90 -6.70 20.13
C PHE A 167 -16.38 -8.10 19.79
N VAL A 168 -16.06 -9.09 20.63
CA VAL A 168 -16.51 -10.47 20.46
C VAL A 168 -16.78 -11.13 21.81
N ASP A 169 -17.97 -11.69 21.98
CA ASP A 169 -18.28 -12.61 23.08
C ASP A 169 -17.79 -14.02 22.72
N ILE A 170 -16.97 -14.61 23.59
CA ILE A 170 -16.50 -15.99 23.51
C ILE A 170 -16.78 -16.67 24.83
N ASP A 171 -17.75 -17.58 24.81
CA ASP A 171 -18.13 -18.39 25.96
C ASP A 171 -18.41 -17.49 27.19
N ASP A 172 -17.54 -17.50 28.20
CA ASP A 172 -17.67 -16.76 29.45
C ASP A 172 -16.80 -15.49 29.50
N ALA A 173 -16.27 -15.06 28.35
CA ALA A 173 -15.44 -13.88 28.25
C ALA A 173 -15.85 -12.94 27.11
N LEU A 174 -15.50 -11.68 27.31
CA LEU A 174 -15.73 -10.60 26.38
C LEU A 174 -14.40 -10.01 25.97
N PHE A 175 -14.15 -10.02 24.66
CA PHE A 175 -12.92 -9.54 24.06
C PHE A 175 -13.19 -8.19 23.40
N LEU A 176 -12.53 -7.15 23.89
CA LEU A 176 -12.40 -5.87 23.22
C LEU A 176 -10.96 -5.73 22.74
N TYR A 177 -10.75 -5.55 21.45
CA TYR A 177 -9.40 -5.47 20.91
C TYR A 177 -9.32 -4.53 19.72
N THR A 178 -8.14 -3.93 19.52
CA THR A 178 -7.84 -3.16 18.31
C THR A 178 -6.60 -3.72 17.64
N VAL A 179 -6.70 -4.05 16.35
CA VAL A 179 -5.55 -4.48 15.54
C VAL A 179 -5.25 -3.39 14.54
N SER A 180 -4.17 -2.63 14.75
CA SER A 180 -3.72 -1.69 13.73
C SER A 180 -3.38 -2.44 12.45
N LYS A 181 -3.89 -1.89 11.34
CA LYS A 181 -3.57 -2.31 9.99
C LYS A 181 -2.65 -1.26 9.39
N GLN A 182 -1.72 -1.71 8.56
CA GLN A 182 -0.89 -0.81 7.74
C GLN A 182 -1.23 -0.93 6.24
N ARG A 183 -2.11 -1.87 5.91
CA ARG A 183 -2.55 -2.16 4.55
C ARG A 183 -4.05 -2.05 4.48
N TYR A 184 -4.53 -1.23 3.56
CA TYR A 184 -5.93 -0.90 3.39
C TYR A 184 -6.33 -1.19 1.96
N SER A 185 -7.51 -1.77 1.74
CA SER A 185 -8.06 -1.87 0.38
C SER A 185 -8.18 -0.47 -0.21
N MET A 186 -7.78 -0.29 -1.48
CA MET A 186 -7.98 0.98 -2.18
C MET A 186 -9.45 1.39 -2.20
N VAL A 187 -10.37 0.42 -2.33
CA VAL A 187 -11.82 0.66 -2.25
C VAL A 187 -12.20 1.31 -0.91
N ASP A 188 -11.71 0.76 0.20
CA ASP A 188 -12.06 1.26 1.53
C ASP A 188 -11.41 2.63 1.79
N ALA A 189 -10.18 2.84 1.31
CA ALA A 189 -9.50 4.13 1.40
C ALA A 189 -10.23 5.22 0.60
N VAL A 190 -10.67 4.93 -0.63
CA VAL A 190 -11.43 5.87 -1.47
C VAL A 190 -12.81 6.17 -0.85
N LYS A 191 -13.52 5.18 -0.31
CA LYS A 191 -14.76 5.43 0.44
C LYS A 191 -14.53 6.33 1.64
N ALA A 192 -13.48 6.05 2.41
CA ALA A 192 -13.15 6.84 3.60
C ALA A 192 -12.64 8.24 3.27
N ALA A 193 -12.05 8.45 2.09
CA ALA A 193 -11.63 9.76 1.60
C ALA A 193 -12.82 10.72 1.38
N LEU A 194 -14.02 10.18 1.16
CA LEU A 194 -15.26 10.97 1.01
C LEU A 194 -15.87 11.41 2.34
N TYR A 195 -15.40 10.89 3.49
CA TYR A 195 -15.82 11.41 4.79
C TYR A 195 -15.35 12.85 4.95
N THR A 196 -16.23 13.73 5.44
CA THR A 196 -16.01 15.19 5.45
C THR A 196 -14.64 15.61 6.01
N GLU A 197 -14.25 15.08 7.16
CA GLU A 197 -12.98 15.41 7.81
C GLU A 197 -11.76 14.92 7.02
N ASN A 198 -11.83 13.68 6.50
CA ASN A 198 -10.76 13.09 5.70
C ASN A 198 -10.62 13.83 4.36
N PHE A 199 -11.74 14.16 3.71
CA PHE A 199 -11.78 14.95 2.49
C PHE A 199 -11.19 16.34 2.71
N ASN A 200 -11.53 16.99 3.82
CA ASN A 200 -10.95 18.28 4.19
C ASN A 200 -9.44 18.20 4.41
N ALA A 201 -8.93 17.10 4.99
CA ALA A 201 -7.50 16.86 5.14
C ALA A 201 -6.80 16.73 3.77
N ILE A 202 -7.40 15.97 2.83
CA ILE A 202 -6.88 15.82 1.47
C ILE A 202 -6.79 17.18 0.75
N ILE A 203 -7.87 17.95 0.77
CA ILE A 203 -7.94 19.26 0.12
C ILE A 203 -6.95 20.24 0.75
N LYS A 204 -6.80 20.20 2.07
CA LYS A 204 -5.83 21.03 2.79
C LYS A 204 -4.39 20.68 2.39
N GLU A 205 -4.04 19.39 2.33
CA GLU A 205 -2.70 18.97 1.90
C GLU A 205 -2.45 19.40 0.45
N PHE A 206 -3.37 19.11 -0.47
CA PHE A 206 -3.21 19.46 -1.88
C PHE A 206 -2.97 20.96 -2.08
N ARG A 207 -3.80 21.80 -1.48
CA ARG A 207 -3.66 23.26 -1.59
C ARG A 207 -2.45 23.82 -0.84
N SER A 208 -1.92 23.12 0.15
CA SER A 208 -0.66 23.52 0.79
C SER A 208 0.53 23.41 -0.18
N LYS A 209 0.45 22.49 -1.15
CA LYS A 209 1.47 22.30 -2.20
C LYS A 209 1.15 23.07 -3.48
N ARG A 210 -0.13 23.41 -3.69
CA ARG A 210 -0.65 24.20 -4.82
C ARG A 210 -1.54 25.34 -4.33
N PRO A 211 -0.96 26.39 -3.71
CA PRO A 211 -1.73 27.50 -3.16
C PRO A 211 -2.52 28.28 -4.22
N GLU A 212 -2.10 28.22 -5.47
CA GLU A 212 -2.78 28.82 -6.63
C GLU A 212 -4.10 28.13 -6.99
N SER A 213 -4.32 26.88 -6.57
CA SER A 213 -5.55 26.15 -6.86
C SER A 213 -6.74 26.70 -6.06
N SER A 214 -7.83 26.99 -6.78
CA SER A 214 -9.13 27.37 -6.20
C SER A 214 -9.65 26.25 -5.29
N LEU A 215 -10.21 26.64 -4.14
CA LEU A 215 -10.79 25.68 -3.19
C LEU A 215 -11.97 24.93 -3.82
N THR A 216 -12.84 25.65 -4.53
CA THR A 216 -14.02 25.07 -5.18
C THR A 216 -13.62 24.06 -6.25
N ASP A 217 -12.63 24.42 -7.07
CA ASP A 217 -12.17 23.57 -8.18
C ASP A 217 -11.46 22.34 -7.64
N SER A 218 -10.59 22.50 -6.64
CA SER A 218 -9.91 21.37 -5.98
C SER A 218 -10.93 20.39 -5.38
N ARG A 219 -11.96 20.89 -4.69
CA ARG A 219 -13.01 20.03 -4.13
C ARG A 219 -13.76 19.30 -5.24
N HIS A 220 -14.12 20.00 -6.31
CA HIS A 220 -14.81 19.37 -7.45
C HIS A 220 -13.95 18.28 -8.10
N GLU A 221 -12.68 18.56 -8.39
CA GLU A 221 -11.74 17.62 -9.00
C GLU A 221 -11.59 16.33 -8.19
N PHE A 222 -11.33 16.44 -6.88
CA PHE A 222 -11.18 15.27 -6.01
C PHE A 222 -12.51 14.52 -5.80
N THR A 223 -13.66 15.20 -5.74
CA THR A 223 -14.95 14.52 -5.70
C THR A 223 -15.18 13.69 -6.96
N VAL A 224 -15.00 14.29 -8.14
CA VAL A 224 -15.16 13.59 -9.43
C VAL A 224 -14.20 12.41 -9.52
N GLN A 225 -12.93 12.61 -9.17
CA GLN A 225 -11.94 11.54 -9.19
C GLN A 225 -12.34 10.36 -8.29
N LEU A 226 -12.69 10.62 -7.03
CA LEU A 226 -13.07 9.56 -6.08
C LEU A 226 -14.34 8.83 -6.53
N GLU A 227 -15.33 9.54 -7.08
CA GLU A 227 -16.56 8.94 -7.61
C GLU A 227 -16.29 8.04 -8.83
N GLU A 228 -15.48 8.49 -9.79
CA GLU A 228 -15.06 7.71 -10.95
C GLU A 228 -14.31 6.43 -10.53
N MET A 229 -13.42 6.54 -9.55
CA MET A 229 -12.72 5.38 -8.98
C MET A 229 -13.69 4.36 -8.36
N LEU A 230 -14.70 4.82 -7.60
CA LEU A 230 -15.72 3.94 -7.03
C LEU A 230 -16.61 3.28 -8.10
N GLN A 231 -16.92 3.99 -9.19
CA GLN A 231 -17.68 3.44 -10.30
C GLN A 231 -16.90 2.38 -11.08
N ALA A 232 -15.57 2.49 -11.14
CA ALA A 232 -14.70 1.54 -11.82
C ALA A 232 -14.47 0.22 -11.04
N VAL A 233 -15.03 0.08 -9.83
CA VAL A 233 -14.90 -1.16 -9.04
C VAL A 233 -15.60 -2.30 -9.77
N SER A 234 -14.82 -3.20 -10.36
CA SER A 234 -15.34 -4.39 -11.02
C SER A 234 -15.92 -5.37 -10.00
N THR A 235 -17.10 -5.92 -10.30
CA THR A 235 -17.73 -7.01 -9.54
C THR A 235 -17.28 -8.40 -9.99
N ASP A 236 -16.45 -8.49 -11.04
CA ASP A 236 -15.99 -9.76 -11.61
C ASP A 236 -14.86 -10.36 -10.77
N GLN A 237 -15.23 -11.30 -9.90
CA GLN A 237 -14.30 -11.99 -8.99
C GLN A 237 -13.23 -12.84 -9.71
N SER A 238 -13.42 -13.18 -11.00
CA SER A 238 -12.44 -13.98 -11.75
C SER A 238 -11.14 -13.23 -12.05
N GLN A 239 -11.18 -11.89 -12.07
CA GLN A 239 -9.99 -11.04 -12.28
C GLN A 239 -9.30 -10.63 -10.97
N VAL A 240 -10.01 -10.70 -9.84
CA VAL A 240 -9.50 -10.32 -8.50
C VAL A 240 -8.31 -11.21 -8.09
N GLN A 241 -8.30 -12.48 -8.50
CA GLN A 241 -7.30 -13.45 -8.05
C GLN A 241 -5.96 -13.36 -8.79
N ARG A 242 -5.90 -12.74 -9.98
CA ARG A 242 -4.66 -12.54 -10.76
C ARG A 242 -3.90 -11.25 -10.43
N ARG A 243 -4.46 -10.34 -9.63
CA ARG A 243 -3.96 -8.95 -9.48
C ARG A 243 -3.57 -8.56 -8.04
N LEU A 244 -3.47 -9.55 -7.14
CA LEU A 244 -2.98 -9.40 -5.76
C LEU A 244 -1.45 -9.51 -5.63
N GLU A 245 -0.72 -9.48 -6.74
CA GLU A 245 0.75 -9.56 -6.72
C GLU A 245 1.41 -8.21 -6.37
N ASP A 246 0.68 -7.11 -6.58
CA ASP A 246 1.14 -5.74 -6.35
C ASP A 246 0.30 -5.00 -5.29
N GLU A 247 0.92 -4.05 -4.61
CA GLU A 247 0.29 -3.07 -3.72
C GLU A 247 0.73 -1.65 -4.09
N LEU A 248 -0.09 -0.65 -3.80
CA LEU A 248 0.25 0.77 -3.92
C LEU A 248 0.98 1.20 -2.64
N LEU A 249 2.29 1.41 -2.75
CA LEU A 249 3.12 1.87 -1.65
C LEU A 249 3.39 3.37 -1.81
N VAL A 250 3.13 4.16 -0.77
CA VAL A 250 3.43 5.59 -0.76
C VAL A 250 4.47 5.86 0.33
N GLY A 251 5.73 6.00 -0.08
CA GLY A 251 6.85 6.26 0.84
C GLY A 251 7.14 7.75 0.98
N LYS A 252 7.62 8.19 2.15
CA LYS A 252 8.17 9.53 2.31
C LYS A 252 9.62 9.55 1.83
N VAL A 253 9.94 10.40 0.85
CA VAL A 253 11.30 10.52 0.33
C VAL A 253 12.07 11.49 1.22
N HIS A 254 13.14 10.98 1.84
CA HIS A 254 14.06 11.75 2.66
C HIS A 254 15.31 12.02 1.80
N THR A 255 15.48 13.25 1.32
CA THR A 255 16.67 13.65 0.54
C THR A 255 17.74 14.25 1.45
N ASP A 256 18.92 13.62 1.50
CA ASP A 256 20.09 14.00 2.33
C ASP A 256 20.85 15.24 1.84
N SER A 257 20.20 16.20 1.17
CA SER A 257 20.89 17.40 0.67
C SER A 257 20.31 18.68 1.29
N ASP A 258 21.20 19.63 1.59
CA ASP A 258 20.91 21.01 2.05
C ASP A 258 20.02 21.83 1.10
N GLN A 259 19.50 21.21 0.05
CA GLN A 259 18.39 21.73 -0.72
C GLN A 259 17.11 21.41 0.03
N THR A 260 16.52 22.43 0.65
CA THR A 260 15.18 22.48 1.27
C THR A 260 14.02 22.14 0.31
N PHE A 261 14.30 21.43 -0.79
CA PHE A 261 13.37 21.07 -1.83
C PHE A 261 12.65 19.76 -1.49
N PHE A 262 11.58 19.96 -0.69
CA PHE A 262 10.40 19.12 -0.49
C PHE A 262 10.59 17.73 0.12
N ASP A 263 10.28 17.65 1.42
CA ASP A 263 9.53 16.52 1.98
C ASP A 263 8.35 16.22 1.03
N HIS A 264 8.51 15.18 0.20
CA HIS A 264 7.51 14.73 -0.74
C HIS A 264 7.26 13.23 -0.57
N TRP A 265 6.10 12.81 -1.04
CA TRP A 265 5.66 11.43 -1.00
C TRP A 265 5.80 10.86 -2.40
N GLU A 266 6.29 9.63 -2.50
CA GLU A 266 6.48 8.93 -3.77
C GLU A 266 5.56 7.71 -3.82
N PRO A 267 4.47 7.78 -4.59
CA PRO A 267 3.64 6.63 -4.90
C PRO A 267 4.35 5.70 -5.87
N VAL A 268 4.45 4.41 -5.54
CA VAL A 268 5.02 3.36 -6.39
C VAL A 268 4.16 2.08 -6.36
N LEU A 269 4.23 1.29 -7.42
CA LEU A 269 3.76 -0.09 -7.42
C LEU A 269 4.80 -0.95 -6.71
N TYR A 270 4.37 -1.72 -5.72
CA TYR A 270 5.22 -2.59 -4.95
C TYR A 270 4.83 -4.05 -5.18
N HIS A 271 5.70 -4.81 -5.83
CA HIS A 271 5.45 -6.22 -6.09
C HIS A 271 5.79 -7.07 -4.85
N LEU A 272 4.79 -7.72 -4.28
CA LEU A 272 4.87 -8.38 -2.97
C LEU A 272 5.91 -9.52 -2.92
N LYS A 273 6.09 -10.23 -4.04
CA LYS A 273 6.98 -11.40 -4.10
C LYS A 273 8.43 -11.02 -4.32
N SER A 274 8.73 -10.16 -5.30
CA SER A 274 10.11 -9.72 -5.59
C SER A 274 10.56 -8.57 -4.69
N LYS A 275 9.63 -7.88 -4.03
CA LYS A 275 9.86 -6.64 -3.24
C LYS A 275 10.39 -5.47 -4.07
N GLU A 276 10.19 -5.52 -5.39
CA GLU A 276 10.60 -4.47 -6.30
C GLU A 276 9.58 -3.33 -6.33
N LYS A 277 10.08 -2.13 -6.61
CA LYS A 277 9.29 -0.90 -6.76
C LYS A 277 9.28 -0.47 -8.21
N PHE A 278 8.10 -0.20 -8.74
CA PHE A 278 7.90 0.26 -10.11
C PHE A 278 7.16 1.59 -10.11
N LEU A 279 7.56 2.49 -11.02
CA LEU A 279 6.81 3.69 -11.34
C LEU A 279 5.67 3.36 -12.32
N GLY A 280 4.84 4.34 -12.68
CA GLY A 280 3.79 4.16 -13.68
C GLY A 280 2.40 3.89 -13.13
N ILE A 281 2.13 4.23 -11.86
CA ILE A 281 0.78 4.18 -11.28
C ILE A 281 -0.20 5.00 -12.13
N ASP A 282 0.25 6.15 -12.65
CA ASP A 282 -0.46 7.03 -13.55
C ASP A 282 -0.87 6.35 -14.87
N LEU A 283 -0.29 5.20 -15.23
CA LEU A 283 -0.62 4.41 -16.41
C LEU A 283 -1.54 3.20 -16.14
N LEU A 284 -2.05 3.04 -14.91
CA LEU A 284 -2.98 1.96 -14.56
C LEU A 284 -4.45 2.40 -14.60
N SER A 285 -5.35 1.62 -15.17
CA SER A 285 -6.77 1.94 -15.15
C SER A 285 -7.35 1.90 -13.72
N TYR A 286 -8.46 2.62 -13.47
CA TYR A 286 -9.06 2.67 -12.13
C TYR A 286 -9.53 1.29 -11.64
N ASP A 287 -10.05 0.43 -12.51
CA ASP A 287 -10.42 -0.94 -12.14
C ASP A 287 -9.22 -1.73 -11.57
N VAL A 288 -8.03 -1.52 -12.13
CA VAL A 288 -6.78 -2.14 -11.65
C VAL A 288 -6.37 -1.56 -10.31
N LEU A 289 -6.33 -0.23 -10.20
CA LEU A 289 -5.92 0.45 -8.97
C LEU A 289 -6.85 0.11 -7.79
N MET A 290 -8.16 0.00 -8.05
CA MET A 290 -9.17 -0.30 -7.03
C MET A 290 -9.11 -1.75 -6.53
N MET A 291 -8.40 -2.66 -7.22
CA MET A 291 -8.18 -4.02 -6.76
C MET A 291 -6.97 -4.15 -5.82
N MET A 292 -6.15 -3.11 -5.69
CA MET A 292 -4.91 -3.14 -4.91
C MET A 292 -5.13 -2.70 -3.45
N ASN A 293 -4.19 -3.06 -2.59
CA ASN A 293 -4.06 -2.43 -1.27
C ASN A 293 -3.21 -1.16 -1.37
N VAL A 294 -3.48 -0.18 -0.52
CA VAL A 294 -2.65 0.99 -0.25
C VAL A 294 -1.91 0.81 1.07
N VAL A 295 -0.62 1.14 1.04
CA VAL A 295 0.29 1.09 2.18
C VAL A 295 1.00 2.44 2.31
N ILE A 296 0.80 3.10 3.45
CA ILE A 296 1.45 4.38 3.79
C ILE A 296 2.13 4.16 5.15
N PRO A 297 3.40 3.72 5.17
CA PRO A 297 4.03 3.19 6.37
C PRO A 297 4.48 4.28 7.36
N GLU A 298 4.67 5.51 6.89
CA GLU A 298 5.23 6.62 7.65
C GLU A 298 4.31 7.83 7.55
N GLY A 299 4.26 8.67 8.59
CA GLY A 299 3.56 9.95 8.57
C GLY A 299 2.03 9.89 8.55
N ASP A 300 1.42 10.99 8.11
CA ASP A 300 -0.04 11.12 8.01
C ASP A 300 -0.57 10.40 6.77
N PHE A 301 -1.48 9.46 6.97
CA PHE A 301 -2.06 8.65 5.89
C PHE A 301 -2.72 9.51 4.80
N TRP A 302 -3.52 10.52 5.17
CA TRP A 302 -4.25 11.32 4.20
C TRP A 302 -3.35 12.25 3.40
N LYS A 303 -2.19 12.64 3.97
CA LYS A 303 -1.16 13.32 3.19
C LYS A 303 -0.60 12.42 2.11
N GLY A 304 -0.11 11.23 2.45
CA GLY A 304 0.39 10.28 1.45
C GLY A 304 -0.67 9.89 0.42
N PHE A 305 -1.93 9.71 0.86
CA PHE A 305 -3.03 9.39 -0.04
C PHE A 305 -3.35 10.53 -1.02
N THR A 306 -3.21 11.79 -0.59
CA THR A 306 -3.37 12.95 -1.48
C THR A 306 -2.34 12.93 -2.61
N TRP A 307 -1.09 12.58 -2.31
CA TRP A 307 -0.03 12.46 -3.32
C TRP A 307 -0.28 11.29 -4.28
N LEU A 308 -0.80 10.17 -3.77
CA LEU A 308 -1.24 9.06 -4.60
C LEU A 308 -2.35 9.49 -5.57
N LEU A 309 -3.39 10.16 -5.08
CA LEU A 309 -4.48 10.66 -5.92
C LEU A 309 -3.98 11.68 -6.96
N TRP A 310 -3.04 12.55 -6.58
CA TRP A 310 -2.45 13.50 -7.51
C TRP A 310 -1.64 12.80 -8.62
N GLU A 311 -0.80 11.81 -8.30
CA GLU A 311 -0.07 11.04 -9.32
C GLU A 311 -1.05 10.30 -10.25
N ILE A 312 -2.09 9.69 -9.67
CA ILE A 312 -3.17 9.06 -10.43
C ILE A 312 -3.87 10.07 -11.35
N SER A 313 -4.08 11.32 -10.95
CA SER A 313 -4.77 12.32 -11.79
C SER A 313 -3.95 12.85 -12.97
N ARG A 314 -2.67 12.48 -13.09
CA ARG A 314 -1.72 13.08 -14.05
C ARG A 314 -2.21 13.13 -15.50
N TYR A 315 -2.97 12.11 -15.92
CA TYR A 315 -3.51 12.00 -17.28
C TYR A 315 -5.03 12.25 -17.38
N GLY A 316 -5.62 12.82 -16.33
CA GLY A 316 -7.06 13.07 -16.24
C GLY A 316 -7.68 12.37 -15.03
N ILE A 317 -8.81 12.91 -14.59
CA ILE A 317 -9.56 12.40 -13.42
C ILE A 317 -10.72 11.49 -13.81
N LYS A 318 -11.17 11.54 -15.08
CA LYS A 318 -12.25 10.70 -15.60
C LYS A 318 -11.72 9.40 -16.21
N THR A 319 -12.50 8.33 -16.06
CA THR A 319 -12.11 6.99 -16.53
C THR A 319 -11.79 6.97 -18.03
N GLU A 320 -12.62 7.59 -18.88
CA GLU A 320 -12.42 7.60 -20.33
C GLU A 320 -11.16 8.36 -20.77
N GLU A 321 -10.94 9.54 -20.18
CA GLU A 321 -9.77 10.38 -20.47
C GLU A 321 -8.47 9.63 -20.12
N ARG A 322 -8.46 9.00 -18.93
CA ARG A 322 -7.36 8.20 -18.44
C ARG A 322 -7.11 6.98 -19.33
N GLN A 323 -8.15 6.22 -19.69
CA GLN A 323 -8.02 5.05 -20.55
C GLN A 323 -7.43 5.42 -21.91
N LYS A 324 -7.90 6.51 -22.52
CA LYS A 324 -7.36 7.03 -23.77
C LYS A 324 -5.88 7.40 -23.65
N ALA A 325 -5.48 8.01 -22.54
CA ALA A 325 -4.08 8.35 -22.30
C ALA A 325 -3.20 7.09 -22.13
N ILE A 326 -3.69 6.08 -21.42
CA ILE A 326 -3.04 4.79 -21.25
C ILE A 326 -2.86 4.09 -22.60
N ASP A 327 -3.90 4.05 -23.43
CA ASP A 327 -3.85 3.42 -24.75
C ASP A 327 -2.86 4.14 -25.67
N ASN A 328 -2.85 5.47 -25.65
CA ASN A 328 -1.87 6.27 -26.39
C ASN A 328 -0.43 6.02 -25.90
N ALA A 329 -0.22 5.88 -24.60
CA ALA A 329 1.10 5.58 -24.03
C ALA A 329 1.57 4.18 -24.46
N LYS A 330 0.68 3.18 -24.41
CA LYS A 330 0.95 1.82 -24.90
C LYS A 330 1.27 1.79 -26.39
N GLN A 331 0.50 2.51 -27.19
CA GLN A 331 0.75 2.62 -28.63
C GLN A 331 2.12 3.24 -28.91
N LYS A 332 2.47 4.34 -28.24
CA LYS A 332 3.80 4.97 -28.38
C LYS A 332 4.94 4.04 -27.95
N LEU A 333 4.75 3.27 -26.88
CA LEU A 333 5.74 2.27 -26.43
C LEU A 333 5.91 1.15 -27.47
N GLN A 334 4.82 0.70 -28.07
CA GLN A 334 4.88 -0.30 -29.15
C GLN A 334 5.59 0.28 -30.39
N GLU A 335 5.23 1.49 -30.83
CA GLU A 335 5.89 2.17 -31.95
C GLU A 335 7.40 2.35 -31.70
N GLN A 336 7.81 2.70 -30.48
CA GLN A 336 9.23 2.77 -30.11
C GLN A 336 9.91 1.40 -30.14
N THR A 337 9.24 0.36 -29.67
CA THR A 337 9.76 -1.01 -29.70
C THR A 337 9.95 -1.50 -31.14
N ASP A 338 8.98 -1.19 -32.00
CA ASP A 338 9.02 -1.53 -33.43
C ASP A 338 10.14 -0.75 -34.14
N GLN A 339 10.31 0.55 -33.86
CA GLN A 339 11.42 1.35 -34.38
C GLN A 339 12.79 0.79 -33.95
N ILE A 340 12.94 0.35 -32.68
CA ILE A 340 14.17 -0.29 -32.19
C ILE A 340 14.40 -1.62 -32.94
N SER A 341 13.35 -2.41 -33.17
CA SER A 341 13.43 -3.68 -33.90
C SER A 341 13.83 -3.46 -35.37
N GLU A 342 13.22 -2.50 -36.06
CA GLU A 342 13.56 -2.12 -37.44
C GLU A 342 15.00 -1.61 -37.55
N PHE A 343 15.42 -0.76 -36.62
CA PHE A 343 16.80 -0.29 -36.55
C PHE A 343 17.79 -1.45 -36.33
N THR A 344 17.45 -2.40 -35.45
CA THR A 344 18.26 -3.60 -35.21
C THR A 344 18.36 -4.48 -36.46
N LYS A 345 17.26 -4.68 -37.19
CA LYS A 345 17.25 -5.42 -38.46
C LYS A 345 18.09 -4.72 -39.54
N SER A 346 17.93 -3.40 -39.69
CA SER A 346 18.70 -2.62 -40.67
C SER A 346 20.21 -2.67 -40.40
N THR A 347 20.60 -2.51 -39.14
CA THR A 347 22.02 -2.55 -38.74
C THR A 347 22.61 -3.97 -38.85
N GLN A 348 21.82 -5.00 -38.61
CA GLN A 348 22.21 -6.39 -38.81
C GLN A 348 22.40 -6.72 -40.30
N ARG A 349 21.45 -6.36 -41.17
CA ARG A 349 21.60 -6.53 -42.62
C ARG A 349 22.81 -5.79 -43.17
N MET A 350 23.09 -4.58 -42.68
CA MET A 350 24.31 -3.84 -43.01
C MET A 350 25.58 -4.61 -42.62
N ARG A 351 25.58 -5.24 -41.43
CA ARG A 351 26.71 -6.07 -40.96
C ARG A 351 26.90 -7.30 -41.84
N ASP A 352 25.82 -7.97 -42.19
CA ASP A 352 25.85 -9.19 -42.99
C ASP A 352 26.31 -8.89 -44.41
N PHE A 353 25.86 -7.77 -44.99
CA PHE A 353 26.37 -7.30 -46.27
C PHE A 353 27.87 -6.97 -46.21
N ILE A 354 28.33 -6.20 -45.22
CA ILE A 354 29.76 -5.85 -45.12
C ILE A 354 30.60 -7.13 -44.98
N SER A 355 30.13 -8.11 -44.21
CA SER A 355 30.79 -9.41 -44.04
C SER A 355 30.82 -10.21 -45.35
N TRP A 356 29.70 -10.26 -46.07
CA TRP A 356 29.60 -10.87 -47.40
C TRP A 356 30.54 -10.18 -48.41
N TYR A 357 30.59 -8.85 -48.41
CA TYR A 357 31.43 -8.07 -49.31
C TYR A 357 32.91 -8.37 -49.05
N VAL A 358 33.33 -8.39 -47.78
CA VAL A 358 34.69 -8.78 -47.37
C VAL A 358 35.05 -10.19 -47.83
N ASN A 359 34.15 -11.15 -47.63
CA ASN A 359 34.39 -12.56 -47.98
C ASN A 359 34.49 -12.81 -49.49
N ASN A 360 33.79 -12.02 -50.32
CA ASN A 360 33.79 -12.20 -51.77
C ASN A 360 34.86 -11.36 -52.50
N HIS A 361 35.47 -10.39 -51.82
CA HIS A 361 36.46 -9.49 -52.43
C HIS A 361 37.84 -9.57 -51.77
N LEU A 362 38.22 -10.73 -51.19
CA LEU A 362 39.45 -10.92 -50.39
C LEU A 362 40.77 -10.44 -51.04
N SER A 363 40.82 -10.31 -52.37
CA SER A 363 41.97 -9.79 -53.11
C SER A 363 42.00 -8.26 -53.26
N ASP A 364 40.98 -7.54 -52.79
CA ASP A 364 40.90 -6.08 -52.84
C ASP A 364 41.77 -5.46 -51.73
N PRO A 365 42.84 -4.71 -52.08
CA PRO A 365 43.73 -4.10 -51.10
C PRO A 365 43.08 -2.96 -50.30
N THR A 366 41.91 -2.45 -50.72
CA THR A 366 41.18 -1.34 -50.07
C THR A 366 40.14 -1.80 -49.05
N LEU A 367 40.00 -3.13 -48.86
CA LEU A 367 39.07 -3.73 -47.90
C LEU A 367 39.18 -3.20 -46.47
N PRO A 368 40.38 -3.01 -45.89
CA PRO A 368 40.52 -2.47 -44.54
C PRO A 368 39.88 -1.08 -44.41
N ASP A 369 40.11 -0.20 -45.38
CA ASP A 369 39.57 1.17 -45.40
C ASP A 369 38.05 1.16 -45.62
N PHE A 370 37.54 0.23 -46.44
CA PHE A 370 36.09 0.02 -46.61
C PHE A 370 35.41 -0.37 -45.29
N VAL A 371 35.96 -1.36 -44.58
CA VAL A 371 35.42 -1.80 -43.29
C VAL A 371 35.51 -0.67 -42.28
N GLU A 372 36.66 -0.01 -42.14
CA GLU A 372 36.82 1.11 -41.19
C GLU A 372 35.81 2.23 -41.45
N LYS A 373 35.59 2.58 -42.72
CA LYS A 373 34.68 3.65 -43.12
C LYS A 373 33.20 3.32 -42.87
N TYR A 374 32.75 2.12 -43.22
CA TYR A 374 31.30 1.78 -43.23
C TYR A 374 30.84 0.93 -42.04
N TRP A 375 31.73 0.28 -41.30
CA TRP A 375 31.38 -0.47 -40.08
C TRP A 375 30.58 0.33 -39.04
N PRO A 376 30.77 1.66 -38.86
CA PRO A 376 29.93 2.46 -37.98
C PRO A 376 28.42 2.37 -38.28
N LEU A 377 28.02 2.09 -39.54
CA LEU A 377 26.62 1.90 -39.91
C LEU A 377 25.99 0.64 -39.29
N THR A 378 26.80 -0.32 -38.81
CA THR A 378 26.33 -1.57 -38.16
C THR A 378 26.02 -1.40 -36.67
N LYS A 379 26.36 -0.25 -36.09
CA LYS A 379 26.16 0.06 -34.67
C LYS A 379 25.21 1.24 -34.47
N GLY A 380 25.14 2.13 -35.47
CA GLY A 380 24.48 3.43 -35.42
C GLY A 380 25.08 4.38 -34.39
N ARG A 381 24.49 5.56 -34.27
CA ARG A 381 24.92 6.65 -33.38
C ARG A 381 23.79 7.05 -32.44
N LYS A 382 24.15 7.46 -31.23
CA LYS A 382 23.23 8.12 -30.29
C LYS A 382 23.15 9.60 -30.66
N GLU A 383 22.02 10.02 -31.21
CA GLU A 383 21.76 11.44 -31.47
C GLU A 383 20.99 12.04 -30.31
N LYS A 384 21.41 13.22 -29.83
CA LYS A 384 20.65 13.98 -28.85
C LYS A 384 19.50 14.68 -29.57
N PHE A 385 18.28 14.33 -29.21
CA PHE A 385 17.09 15.04 -29.62
C PHE A 385 16.60 15.93 -28.46
N TRP A 386 16.22 17.16 -28.78
CA TRP A 386 15.63 18.08 -27.81
C TRP A 386 14.12 17.85 -27.75
N ASN A 387 13.62 17.37 -26.62
CA ASN A 387 12.20 17.46 -26.31
C ASN A 387 11.99 18.47 -25.16
N ASN A 388 10.77 19.01 -25.05
CA ASN A 388 10.42 20.07 -24.07
C ASN A 388 10.56 19.66 -22.59
N GLY A 389 11.08 18.48 -22.26
CA GLY A 389 11.34 17.98 -20.90
C GLY A 389 12.74 17.38 -20.68
N GLY A 390 13.67 17.46 -21.65
CA GLY A 390 15.05 17.00 -21.46
C GLY A 390 15.75 16.47 -22.72
N HIS A 391 16.92 15.87 -22.53
CA HIS A 391 17.66 15.19 -23.60
C HIS A 391 17.12 13.77 -23.80
N ALA A 392 16.51 13.51 -24.96
CA ALA A 392 16.24 12.15 -25.42
C ALA A 392 17.38 11.69 -26.34
N PHE A 393 17.70 10.40 -26.33
CA PHE A 393 18.67 9.81 -27.26
C PHE A 393 17.93 8.92 -28.26
N VAL A 394 18.15 9.16 -29.55
CA VAL A 394 17.64 8.31 -30.64
C VAL A 394 18.82 7.54 -31.23
N MET A 395 18.62 6.26 -31.54
CA MET A 395 19.58 5.45 -32.26
C MET A 395 19.27 5.54 -33.76
N GLU A 396 20.20 6.05 -34.56
CA GLU A 396 20.05 6.11 -36.02
C GLU A 396 21.37 5.78 -36.75
N GLN A 397 21.29 5.35 -38.00
CA GLN A 397 22.47 5.24 -38.87
C GLN A 397 22.85 6.64 -39.37
N ASN A 398 24.14 6.96 -39.45
CA ASN A 398 24.60 8.28 -39.91
C ASN A 398 24.08 8.53 -41.35
N PRO A 399 23.19 9.52 -41.57
CA PRO A 399 22.52 9.69 -42.86
C PRO A 399 23.48 10.01 -44.02
N LYS A 400 24.54 10.79 -43.74
CA LYS A 400 25.54 11.14 -44.78
C LYS A 400 26.34 9.91 -45.19
N LEU A 401 26.80 9.14 -44.21
CA LEU A 401 27.57 7.92 -44.45
C LEU A 401 26.71 6.83 -45.10
N LEU A 402 25.43 6.71 -44.69
CA LEU A 402 24.48 5.79 -45.30
C LEU A 402 24.18 6.16 -46.75
N ASN A 403 23.94 7.45 -47.05
CA ASN A 403 23.73 7.90 -48.43
C ASN A 403 24.95 7.64 -49.32
N GLU A 404 26.15 7.89 -48.80
CA GLU A 404 27.39 7.58 -49.51
C GLU A 404 27.55 6.07 -49.75
N PHE A 405 27.27 5.26 -48.74
CA PHE A 405 27.26 3.81 -48.86
C PHE A 405 26.26 3.34 -49.93
N MET A 406 25.02 3.83 -49.89
CA MET A 406 23.99 3.47 -50.87
C MET A 406 24.32 3.96 -52.29
N ALA A 407 25.02 5.07 -52.45
CA ALA A 407 25.47 5.55 -53.75
C ALA A 407 26.53 4.63 -54.38
N ASN A 408 27.43 4.09 -53.56
CA ASN A 408 28.57 3.29 -54.04
C ASN A 408 28.26 1.78 -54.09
N PHE A 409 27.46 1.28 -53.15
CA PHE A 409 27.21 -0.16 -52.93
C PHE A 409 25.73 -0.52 -52.90
N GLY A 410 24.82 0.44 -53.11
CA GLY A 410 23.38 0.23 -52.99
C GLY A 410 22.83 -0.83 -53.94
N ALA A 411 23.36 -0.92 -55.17
CA ALA A 411 22.93 -1.93 -56.14
C ALA A 411 23.20 -3.36 -55.61
N ASP A 412 24.40 -3.61 -55.09
CA ASP A 412 24.79 -4.90 -54.51
C ASP A 412 24.05 -5.13 -53.19
N TYR A 413 23.87 -4.10 -52.37
CA TYR A 413 23.13 -4.18 -51.11
C TYR A 413 21.64 -4.54 -51.28
N TYR A 414 21.00 -4.07 -52.37
CA TYR A 414 19.62 -4.44 -52.71
C TYR A 414 19.50 -5.84 -53.31
N GLN A 415 20.52 -6.29 -54.05
CA GLN A 415 20.56 -7.64 -54.63
C GLN A 415 21.03 -8.70 -53.63
N PHE A 416 21.75 -8.29 -52.58
CA PHE A 416 22.06 -9.10 -51.42
C PHE A 416 20.75 -9.55 -50.77
N LYS A 417 20.41 -10.81 -51.03
CA LYS A 417 19.41 -11.53 -50.25
C LYS A 417 20.08 -11.90 -48.95
N ASP A 418 19.47 -11.51 -47.84
CA ASP A 418 19.82 -12.06 -46.54
C ASP A 418 19.90 -13.58 -46.71
N VAL A 419 21.08 -14.15 -46.46
CA VAL A 419 21.21 -15.60 -46.42
C VAL A 419 20.38 -16.02 -45.21
N ASP A 420 19.26 -16.69 -45.47
CA ASP A 420 18.29 -17.09 -44.46
C ASP A 420 19.00 -17.63 -43.21
N THR A 421 18.75 -16.96 -42.09
CA THR A 421 18.79 -17.58 -40.78
C THR A 421 17.67 -18.63 -40.74
N ASP A 422 18.04 -19.89 -40.95
CA ASP A 422 17.33 -21.05 -40.38
C ASP A 422 17.45 -21.04 -38.84
#